data_AF-A0A968LRG2-F1
#
_entry.id   AF-A0A968LRG2-F1
#
_cell.length_a   1.000
_cell.length_b   1.000
_cell.length_c   1.000
_cell.angle_alpha   90.00
_cell.angle_beta   90.00
_cell.angle_gamma   90.00
#
_symmetry.space_group_name_H-M   'P 1'
#
loop_
_entity.id
_entity.type
_entity.pdbx_description
1 polymer ?
#
loop_
_entity_poly.entity_id
_entity_poly.type
_entity_poly.pdbx_seq_one_letter_code
_entity_poly.pdbx_strand_id
1 'polypeptide(L)' 'MNGGIALAGLIGAEPALTDLRTILFINAGLDVLYMAAGIYLMNRPEATWQGAGLAVLIQGGFLLAFDLLHGLLI' A
#
# COMPACT_ATOMS: atom_id res chain seq x y z
N MET A 1 -8.20 -11.95 -3.33
CA MET A 1 -6.75 -11.82 -3.12
C MET A 1 -6.38 -12.33 -1.73
N ASN A 2 -6.40 -13.65 -1.46
CA ASN A 2 -5.99 -14.21 -0.14
C ASN A 2 -5.30 -15.58 -0.26
N GLY A 3 -5.28 -16.21 -1.44
CA GLY A 3 -4.71 -17.55 -1.61
C GLY A 3 -3.18 -17.59 -1.77
N GLY A 4 -2.59 -16.55 -2.37
CA GLY A 4 -1.14 -16.54 -2.66
C GLY A 4 -0.27 -16.40 -1.41
N ILE A 5 -0.68 -15.56 -0.46
CA ILE A 5 0.05 -15.33 0.79
C ILE A 5 -0.09 -16.55 1.72
N ALA A 6 -1.27 -17.18 1.74
CA ALA A 6 -1.51 -18.40 2.53
C ALA A 6 -0.70 -19.60 2.04
N LEU A 7 -0.50 -19.73 0.72
CA LEU A 7 0.35 -20.79 0.14
C LEU A 7 1.85 -20.53 0.38
N ALA A 8 2.29 -19.27 0.35
CA ALA A 8 3.68 -18.92 0.67
C ALA A 8 4.01 -19.20 2.14
N GLY A 9 3.10 -18.90 3.07
CA GLY A 9 3.27 -19.18 4.49
C GLY A 9 3.17 -20.67 4.87
N LEU A 10 2.57 -21.51 4.01
CA LEU A 10 2.47 -22.96 4.27
C LEU A 10 3.73 -23.74 3.86
N ILE A 11 4.55 -23.18 2.96
CA ILE A 11 5.69 -23.85 2.32
C ILE A 11 7.03 -23.19 2.72
N GLY A 12 7.03 -21.90 3.05
CA GLY A 12 8.22 -21.14 3.46
C GLY A 12 8.35 -21.09 4.98
N ALA A 13 9.57 -21.31 5.47
CA ALA A 13 9.96 -21.01 6.84
C ALA A 13 9.47 -19.61 7.27
N GLU A 14 9.17 -19.45 8.57
CA GLU A 14 8.86 -18.17 9.22
C GLU A 14 9.69 -17.04 8.57
N PRO A 15 9.07 -16.11 7.83
CA PRO A 15 9.82 -15.10 7.10
C PRO A 15 10.66 -14.31 8.10
N ALA A 16 11.97 -14.21 7.82
CA ALA A 16 12.85 -13.42 8.66
C ALA A 16 12.34 -11.97 8.66
N LEU A 17 12.48 -11.26 9.79
CA LEU A 17 12.03 -9.86 9.92
C LEU A 17 12.56 -8.96 8.79
N THR A 18 13.72 -9.29 8.21
CA THR A 18 14.31 -8.62 7.05
C THR A 18 13.50 -8.77 5.76
N ASP A 19 12.89 -9.93 5.53
CA ASP A 19 12.03 -10.18 4.37
C ASP A 19 10.71 -9.40 4.51
N LEU A 20 10.17 -9.35 5.73
CA LEU A 20 8.96 -8.59 6.03
C LEU A 20 9.19 -7.08 5.81
N ARG A 21 10.30 -6.55 6.29
CA ARG A 21 10.70 -5.15 6.08
C ARG A 21 10.83 -4.80 4.60
N THR A 22 11.40 -5.71 3.81
CA THR A 22 11.55 -5.51 2.35
C THR A 22 10.20 -5.45 1.66
N ILE A 23 9.26 -6.34 2.02
CA ILE A 23 7.90 -6.35 1.47
C ILE A 23 7.14 -5.07 1.85
N LEU A 24 7.26 -4.61 3.10
CA LEU A 24 6.64 -3.37 3.56
C LEU A 24 7.17 -2.14 2.81
N PHE A 25 8.47 -2.05 2.52
CA PHE A 25 9.01 -0.95 1.73
C PHE A 25 8.53 -0.94 0.28
N ILE A 26 8.35 -2.13 -0.32
CA ILE A 26 7.78 -2.24 -1.67
C ILE A 26 6.31 -1.77 -1.67
N ASN A 27 5.51 -2.16 -0.67
CA ASN A 27 4.13 -1.70 -0.52
C ASN A 27 4.05 -0.18 -0.29
N ALA A 28 4.87 0.37 0.61
CA ALA A 28 4.95 1.81 0.82
C ALA A 28 5.30 2.57 -0.46
N GLY A 29 6.18 2.02 -1.31
CA GLY A 29 6.48 2.59 -2.63
C GLY A 29 5.29 2.55 -3.59
N LEU A 30 4.54 1.45 -3.62
CA LEU A 30 3.30 1.31 -4.37
C LEU A 30 2.23 2.31 -3.89
N ASP A 31 2.10 2.53 -2.59
CA ASP A 31 1.16 3.49 -2.02
C ASP A 31 1.45 4.93 -2.45
N VAL A 32 2.73 5.31 -2.53
CA VAL A 32 3.14 6.61 -3.08
C VAL A 32 2.70 6.76 -4.54
N LEU A 33 2.88 5.71 -5.35
CA LEU A 33 2.42 5.70 -6.75
C LEU A 33 0.88 5.80 -6.85
N TYR A 34 0.16 5.08 -5.98
CA TYR A 34 -1.30 5.16 -5.91
C TYR A 34 -1.79 6.55 -5.51
N MET A 35 -1.18 7.19 -4.50
CA MET A 35 -1.52 8.55 -4.11
C MET A 35 -1.24 9.56 -5.23
N ALA A 36 -0.14 9.42 -5.98
CA ALA A 36 0.14 10.25 -7.14
C ALA A 36 -0.95 10.12 -8.22
N ALA A 37 -1.43 8.89 -8.47
CA ALA A 37 -2.57 8.65 -9.37
C ALA A 37 -3.88 9.24 -8.80
N GLY A 38 -4.10 9.16 -7.49
CA GLY A 38 -5.24 9.79 -6.82
C GLY A 38 -5.26 11.32 -6.98
N ILE A 39 -4.11 11.98 -6.78
CA ILE A 39 -3.94 13.42 -7.03
C ILE A 39 -4.23 13.74 -8.50
N TYR A 40 -3.73 12.93 -9.43
CA TYR A 40 -4.01 13.12 -10.86
C TYR A 40 -5.50 13.03 -11.18
N LEU A 41 -6.22 12.07 -10.60
CA LEU A 41 -7.66 11.91 -10.76
C LEU A 41 -8.45 13.08 -10.13
N MET A 42 -7.99 13.62 -9.00
CA MET A 42 -8.58 14.82 -8.39
C MET A 42 -8.47 16.08 -9.24
N ASN A 43 -7.51 16.14 -10.15
CA ASN A 43 -7.37 17.26 -11.08
C ASN A 43 -8.25 17.12 -12.34
N ARG A 44 -9.05 16.05 -12.46
CA ARG A 44 -9.99 15.89 -13.55
C ARG A 44 -11.27 16.72 -13.31
N PRO A 45 -11.89 17.26 -14.36
CA PRO A 45 -13.04 18.14 -14.24
C PRO A 45 -14.32 17.42 -13.79
N GLU A 46 -14.42 16.11 -13.98
CA GLU A 46 -15.60 15.34 -13.58
C GLU A 46 -15.56 14.98 -12.09
N ALA A 47 -16.64 15.32 -11.37
CA ALA A 47 -16.78 15.09 -9.93
C ALA A 47 -16.59 13.61 -9.52
N THR A 48 -16.91 12.66 -10.40
CA THR A 48 -16.68 11.23 -10.20
C THR A 48 -15.19 10.90 -10.05
N TRP A 49 -14.33 11.47 -10.90
CA TRP A 49 -12.89 11.26 -10.83
C TRP A 49 -12.27 11.96 -9.61
N GLN A 50 -12.86 13.10 -9.20
CA GLN A 50 -12.46 13.79 -7.99
C GLN A 50 -12.74 12.96 -6.73
N GLY A 51 -13.94 12.39 -6.63
CA GLY A 51 -14.29 11.47 -5.55
C GLY A 51 -13.42 10.21 -5.54
N ALA A 52 -13.16 9.63 -6.72
CA ALA A 52 -12.28 8.47 -6.85
C ALA A 52 -10.83 8.80 -6.41
N GLY A 53 -10.29 9.94 -6.82
CA GLY A 53 -8.96 10.37 -6.43
C GLY A 53 -8.83 10.64 -4.93
N LEU A 54 -9.87 11.23 -4.31
CA LEU A 54 -9.92 11.42 -2.86
C LEU A 54 -9.96 10.08 -2.10
N ALA A 55 -10.75 9.11 -2.57
CA ALA A 55 -10.80 7.77 -1.98
C ALA A 55 -9.44 7.06 -2.06
N VAL A 56 -8.74 7.17 -3.20
CA VAL A 56 -7.38 6.61 -3.38
C VAL A 56 -6.38 7.28 -2.44
N LEU A 57 -6.45 8.60 -2.26
CA LEU A 57 -5.59 9.34 -1.34
C LEU A 57 -5.82 8.94 0.12
N ILE A 58 -7.06 8.78 0.56
CA ILE A 58 -7.39 8.35 1.93
C ILE A 58 -6.92 6.91 2.16
N GLN A 59 -7.17 6.00 1.21
CA GLN A 59 -6.76 4.60 1.31
C GLN A 59 -5.23 4.44 1.31
N GLY A 60 -4.55 5.06 0.34
CA GLY A 60 -3.09 5.01 0.22
C GLY A 60 -2.38 5.73 1.37
N GLY A 61 -2.94 6.83 1.86
CA GLY A 61 -2.39 7.55 3.03
C GLY A 61 -2.46 6.73 4.32
N PHE A 62 -3.54 5.97 4.52
CA PHE A 62 -3.67 5.07 5.67
C PHE A 62 -2.64 3.93 5.61
N LEU A 63 -2.50 3.29 4.45
CA LEU A 63 -1.54 2.18 4.25
C LEU A 63 -0.10 2.66 4.37
N LEU A 64 0.25 3.80 3.77
CA LEU A 64 1.58 4.38 3.91
C LEU A 64 1.91 4.71 5.37
N ALA A 65 0.96 5.29 6.12
CA ALA A 65 1.15 5.57 7.54
C ALA A 65 1.33 4.27 8.35
N PHE A 66 0.54 3.23 8.05
CA PHE A 66 0.66 1.92 8.67
C PHE A 66 2.02 1.29 8.41
N ASP A 67 2.48 1.26 7.15
CA ASP A 67 3.75 0.68 6.73
C ASP A 67 4.95 1.43 7.30
N LEU A 68 4.92 2.78 7.32
CA LEU A 68 5.97 3.59 7.92
C LEU A 68 6.07 3.39 9.43
N LEU A 69 4.94 3.34 10.15
CA LEU A 69 4.94 3.09 11.59
C LEU A 69 5.49 1.70 11.92
N HIS A 70 5.03 0.65 11.23
CA HIS A 70 5.52 -0.70 11.46
C HIS A 70 6.99 -0.87 11.03
N GLY A 71 7.39 -0.28 9.90
CA GLY A 71 8.77 -0.35 9.40
C GLY A 71 9.79 0.45 10.22
N LEU A 72 9.36 1.45 11.01
CA LEU A 72 10.21 2.17 11.97
C LEU A 72 10.24 1.54 13.36
N LEU A 73 9.16 0.87 13.76
CA LEU A 73 9.00 0.32 15.12
C LEU A 73 9.55 -1.10 15.28
N ILE A 74 9.83 -1.80 14.18
CA ILE A 74 10.39 -3.17 14.12
C ILE A 74 11.84 -3.09 13.67
#